data_AF-A0A7J7Z797-F1
#
_entry.id   AF-A0A7J7Z797-F1
#
_cell.length_a   1.000
_cell.length_b   1.000
_cell.length_c   1.000
_cell.angle_alpha   90.00
_cell.angle_beta   90.00
_cell.angle_gamma   90.00
#
_symmetry.space_group_name_H-M   'P 1'
#
loop_
_entity.id
_entity.type
_entity.pdbx_description
1 polymer ?
#
loop_
_entity_poly.entity_id
_entity_poly.type
_entity_poly.pdbx_seq_one_letter_code
_entity_poly.pdbx_strand_id
1 'polypeptide(L)'
;MGLSDGEWQLVLNAWAKVETDIPGHGQAVLISLFKGHPETQEKFEKLKNLKSEDEMKASEDLKKQGATVLTALGGVLKKKGQHEAELKPLAQSHATKHKVPVKYLEIS
;
A
#
# COMPACT_ATOMS: atom_id res chain seq x y z
N MET A 1 6.40 -17.11 -10.16
CA MET A 1 5.86 -16.89 -11.51
C MET A 1 6.08 -15.43 -11.85
N GLY A 2 6.72 -15.14 -12.98
CA GLY A 2 6.90 -13.77 -13.45
C GLY A 2 5.75 -13.37 -14.37
N LEU A 3 5.31 -12.12 -14.27
CA LEU A 3 4.38 -11.52 -15.24
C LEU A 3 5.08 -11.40 -16.60
N SER A 4 4.34 -11.62 -17.68
CA SER A 4 4.80 -11.41 -19.06
C SER A 4 4.98 -9.91 -19.34
N ASP A 5 5.77 -9.54 -20.35
CA ASP A 5 5.98 -8.13 -20.72
C ASP A 5 4.68 -7.36 -21.00
N GLY A 6 3.69 -8.01 -21.62
CA GLY A 6 2.36 -7.42 -21.87
C GLY A 6 1.58 -7.14 -20.58
N GLU A 7 1.66 -8.05 -19.60
CA GLU A 7 1.04 -7.88 -18.30
C GLU A 7 1.75 -6.76 -17.51
N TRP A 8 3.07 -6.70 -17.58
CA TRP A 8 3.85 -5.60 -17.01
C TRP A 8 3.49 -4.26 -17.63
N GLN A 9 3.27 -4.19 -18.94
CA GLN A 9 2.81 -2.96 -19.58
C GLN A 9 1.44 -2.53 -19.05
N LEU A 10 0.48 -3.45 -18.91
CA LEU A 10 -0.83 -3.12 -18.36
C LEU A 10 -0.73 -2.59 -16.93
N VAL A 11 0.04 -3.26 -16.09
CA VAL A 11 0.27 -2.86 -14.70
C VAL A 11 0.93 -1.49 -14.63
N LEU A 12 2.00 -1.25 -15.39
CA LEU A 12 2.69 0.05 -15.41
C LEU A 12 1.83 1.17 -15.99
N ASN A 13 0.98 0.88 -16.97
CA ASN A 13 0.10 1.87 -17.59
C ASN A 13 -1.05 2.26 -16.64
N ALA A 14 -1.58 1.31 -15.88
CA ALA A 14 -2.49 1.60 -14.78
C ALA A 14 -1.78 2.39 -13.67
N TRP A 15 -0.56 1.97 -13.32
CA TRP A 15 0.25 2.60 -12.29
C TRP A 15 0.59 4.07 -12.63
N ALA A 16 0.87 4.38 -13.89
CA ALA A 16 1.13 5.74 -14.34
C ALA A 16 -0.02 6.71 -14.00
N LYS A 17 -1.28 6.23 -14.00
CA LYS A 17 -2.44 7.03 -13.57
C LYS A 17 -2.46 7.22 -12.06
N VAL A 18 -2.14 6.17 -11.31
CA VAL A 18 -2.00 6.23 -9.84
C VAL A 18 -0.90 7.22 -9.45
N GLU A 19 0.21 7.27 -10.20
CA GLU A 19 1.31 8.21 -9.95
C GLU A 19 0.89 9.68 -10.05
N THR A 20 -0.15 10.01 -10.82
CA THR A 20 -0.64 11.39 -10.92
C THR A 20 -1.32 11.89 -9.64
N ASP A 21 -1.78 10.98 -8.78
CA ASP A 21 -2.36 11.29 -7.48
C ASP A 21 -2.07 10.18 -6.46
N ILE A 22 -0.79 9.91 -6.24
CA ILE A 22 -0.32 8.99 -5.20
C ILE A 22 -1.00 9.21 -3.84
N PRO A 23 -1.08 10.45 -3.30
CA PRO A 23 -1.59 10.64 -1.97
C PRO A 23 -3.11 10.39 -1.87
N GLY A 24 -3.91 10.77 -2.88
CA GLY A 24 -5.35 10.49 -2.86
C GLY A 24 -5.67 9.01 -3.07
N HIS A 25 -5.00 8.34 -4.02
CA HIS A 25 -5.17 6.90 -4.22
C HIS A 25 -4.71 6.10 -3.00
N GLY A 26 -3.56 6.47 -2.41
CA GLY A 26 -3.02 5.77 -1.24
C GLY A 26 -3.93 5.90 -0.02
N GLN A 27 -4.55 7.06 0.13
CA GLN A 27 -5.54 7.29 1.17
C GLN A 27 -6.79 6.42 0.96
N ALA A 28 -7.33 6.38 -0.26
CA ALA A 28 -8.51 5.58 -0.59
C ALA A 28 -8.27 4.07 -0.40
N VAL A 29 -7.09 3.57 -0.80
CA VAL A 29 -6.69 2.17 -0.61
C VAL A 29 -6.63 1.81 0.87
N LEU A 30 -5.99 2.63 1.70
CA LEU A 30 -5.92 2.38 3.16
C LEU A 30 -7.29 2.44 3.83
N ILE A 31 -8.15 3.39 3.44
CA ILE A 31 -9.53 3.47 3.93
C ILE A 31 -10.29 2.19 3.58
N SER A 32 -10.21 1.75 2.31
CA SER A 32 -10.88 0.53 1.87
C SER A 32 -10.37 -0.70 2.63
N LEU A 33 -9.05 -0.76 2.89
CA LEU A 33 -8.43 -1.82 3.68
C LEU A 33 -8.95 -1.82 5.11
N PHE A 34 -9.02 -0.67 5.78
CA PHE A 34 -9.54 -0.57 7.15
C PHE A 34 -11.03 -0.87 7.25
N LYS A 35 -11.82 -0.52 6.23
CA LYS A 35 -13.26 -0.84 6.20
C LYS A 35 -13.53 -2.32 5.97
N GLY A 36 -12.77 -2.96 5.07
CA GLY A 36 -12.89 -4.41 4.84
C GLY A 36 -12.29 -5.22 5.98
N HIS A 37 -11.20 -4.73 6.56
CA HIS A 37 -10.37 -5.42 7.53
C HIS A 37 -9.96 -4.48 8.67
N PRO A 38 -10.87 -4.19 9.62
CA PRO A 38 -10.59 -3.29 10.74
C PRO A 38 -9.42 -3.76 11.62
N GLU A 39 -9.11 -5.07 11.63
CA GLU A 39 -7.95 -5.63 12.32
C GLU A 39 -6.60 -5.11 11.79
N THR A 40 -6.56 -4.67 10.52
CA THR A 40 -5.35 -4.06 9.95
C THR A 40 -5.14 -2.66 10.49
N GLN A 41 -6.22 -1.93 10.78
CA GLN A 41 -6.17 -0.59 11.33
C GLN A 41 -5.52 -0.58 12.73
N GLU A 42 -5.76 -1.62 13.53
CA GLU A 42 -5.13 -1.77 14.86
C GLU A 42 -3.60 -1.87 14.79
N LYS A 43 -3.04 -2.32 13.66
CA LYS A 43 -1.58 -2.36 13.42
C LYS A 43 -0.98 -0.97 13.20
N PHE A 44 -1.80 0.01 12.81
CA PHE A 44 -1.38 1.38 12.62
C PHE A 44 -1.67 2.18 13.87
N GLU A 45 -0.73 2.23 14.82
CA GLU A 45 -0.94 2.93 16.10
C GLU A 45 -1.35 4.40 15.96
N LYS A 46 -0.92 5.07 14.88
CA LYS A 46 -1.29 6.45 14.55
C LYS A 46 -2.70 6.57 13.97
N LEU A 47 -3.22 5.51 13.36
CA LEU A 47 -4.48 5.50 12.60
C LEU A 47 -5.59 4.69 13.30
N LYS A 48 -5.27 3.89 14.33
CA LYS A 48 -6.22 3.05 15.10
C LYS A 48 -7.35 3.83 15.80
N ASN A 49 -7.19 5.14 15.99
CA ASN A 49 -8.21 5.99 16.61
C ASN A 49 -9.22 6.56 15.60
N LEU A 50 -8.98 6.43 14.30
CA LEU A 50 -9.85 6.98 13.25
C LEU A 50 -11.07 6.07 13.07
N LYS A 51 -12.24 6.46 13.57
CA LYS A 51 -13.42 5.57 13.53
C LYS A 51 -14.28 5.77 12.29
N SER A 52 -14.25 6.97 11.72
CA SER A 52 -15.08 7.35 10.58
C SER A 52 -14.25 7.50 9.31
N GLU A 53 -14.86 7.20 8.16
CA GLU A 53 -14.22 7.43 6.86
C GLU A 53 -13.85 8.90 6.66
N ASP A 54 -14.68 9.84 7.12
CA ASP A 54 -14.39 11.28 7.06
C ASP A 54 -13.16 11.66 7.90
N GLU A 55 -12.98 11.06 9.09
CA GLU A 55 -11.77 11.26 9.89
C GLU A 55 -10.53 10.70 9.19
N MET A 56 -10.66 9.53 8.55
CA MET A 56 -9.58 8.95 7.75
C MET A 56 -9.22 9.79 6.52
N LYS A 57 -10.23 10.39 5.86
CA LYS A 57 -10.06 11.33 4.74
C LYS A 57 -9.47 12.66 5.17
N ALA A 58 -9.78 13.12 6.38
CA ALA A 58 -9.20 14.33 6.96
C ALA A 58 -7.80 14.11 7.54
N SER A 59 -7.40 12.85 7.80
CA SER A 59 -6.10 12.53 8.39
C SER A 59 -4.95 12.70 7.38
N GLU A 60 -4.13 13.73 7.61
CA GLU A 60 -2.88 13.92 6.85
C GLU A 60 -1.89 12.78 7.07
N ASP A 61 -1.84 12.18 8.26
CA ASP A 61 -1.00 11.01 8.55
C ASP A 61 -1.40 9.82 7.68
N LEU A 62 -2.69 9.57 7.49
CA LEU A 62 -3.19 8.49 6.64
C LEU A 62 -2.82 8.73 5.18
N LYS A 63 -2.97 9.97 4.71
CA LYS A 63 -2.57 10.40 3.36
C LYS A 63 -1.07 10.25 3.13
N LYS A 64 -0.23 10.68 4.07
CA LYS A 64 1.25 10.51 4.02
C LYS A 64 1.64 9.04 4.03
N GLN A 65 0.97 8.22 4.83
CA GLN A 65 1.27 6.80 4.91
C GLN A 65 0.86 6.06 3.64
N GLY A 66 -0.34 6.34 3.13
CA GLY A 66 -0.80 5.80 1.84
C GLY A 66 0.13 6.20 0.69
N ALA A 67 0.58 7.46 0.68
CA ALA A 67 1.55 7.93 -0.31
C ALA A 67 2.89 7.18 -0.22
N THR A 68 3.37 6.91 1.00
CA THR A 68 4.62 6.17 1.24
C THR A 68 4.50 4.73 0.75
N VAL A 69 3.39 4.06 1.06
CA VAL A 69 3.10 2.68 0.64
C VAL A 69 3.03 2.59 -0.89
N LEU A 70 2.23 3.45 -1.54
CA LEU A 70 2.14 3.44 -3.00
C LEU A 70 3.48 3.82 -3.64
N THR A 71 4.20 4.81 -3.15
CA THR A 71 5.52 5.18 -3.70
C THR A 71 6.48 3.99 -3.71
N ALA A 72 6.56 3.25 -2.59
CA ALA A 72 7.38 2.05 -2.49
C ALA A 72 6.90 0.94 -3.43
N LEU A 73 5.58 0.74 -3.53
CA LEU A 73 4.99 -0.24 -4.46
C LEU A 73 5.29 0.13 -5.92
N GLY A 74 5.26 1.42 -6.27
CA GLY A 74 5.63 1.92 -7.59
C GLY A 74 7.10 1.66 -7.93
N GLY A 75 8.01 1.82 -6.96
CA GLY A 75 9.41 1.43 -7.10
C GLY A 75 9.59 -0.05 -7.43
N VAL A 76 8.87 -0.92 -6.70
CA VAL A 76 8.80 -2.37 -6.93
C VAL A 76 8.25 -2.71 -8.32
N LEU A 77 7.15 -2.08 -8.74
CA LEU A 77 6.52 -2.33 -10.03
C LEU A 77 7.40 -1.91 -11.21
N LYS A 78 8.07 -0.77 -11.12
CA LYS A 78 9.00 -0.28 -12.16
C LYS A 78 10.19 -1.21 -12.38
N LYS A 79 10.55 -2.03 -11.38
CA LYS A 79 11.61 -3.02 -11.46
C LYS A 79 11.19 -4.32 -12.18
N LYS A 80 9.92 -4.47 -12.58
CA LYS A 80 9.39 -5.56 -13.41
C LYS A 80 9.87 -6.98 -12.99
N GLY A 81 9.90 -7.26 -11.69
CA GLY A 81 10.34 -8.56 -11.15
C GLY A 81 11.75 -8.56 -10.54
N GLN A 82 12.60 -7.56 -10.82
CA GLN A 82 13.87 -7.35 -10.11
C GLN A 82 13.68 -6.55 -8.82
N HIS A 83 12.64 -6.89 -8.06
CA HIS A 83 12.20 -6.12 -6.90
C HIS A 83 12.78 -6.58 -5.57
N GLU A 84 13.59 -7.63 -5.52
CA GLU A 84 14.12 -8.17 -4.26
C GLU A 84 14.79 -7.12 -3.35
N ALA A 85 15.53 -6.17 -3.94
CA ALA A 85 16.21 -5.10 -3.20
C ALA A 85 15.24 -4.08 -2.58
N GLU A 86 14.13 -3.80 -3.25
CA GLU A 86 13.06 -2.90 -2.77
C GLU A 86 12.08 -3.63 -1.83
N LEU A 87 11.85 -4.93 -2.08
CA LEU A 87 10.98 -5.78 -1.30
C LEU A 87 11.58 -6.11 0.07
N LYS A 88 12.92 -6.24 0.16
CA LYS A 88 13.63 -6.53 1.42
C LYS A 88 13.29 -5.54 2.55
N PRO A 89 13.48 -4.22 2.41
CA PRO A 89 13.14 -3.27 3.47
C PRO A 89 11.64 -3.24 3.76
N LEU A 90 10.80 -3.42 2.74
CA LEU A 90 9.34 -3.47 2.91
C LEU A 90 8.93 -4.70 3.72
N ALA A 91 9.36 -5.89 3.30
CA ALA A 91 9.09 -7.16 3.96
C ALA A 91 9.67 -7.19 5.37
N GLN A 92 10.88 -6.66 5.57
CA GLN A 92 11.49 -6.59 6.90
C GLN A 92 10.71 -5.66 7.82
N SER A 93 10.25 -4.49 7.35
CA SER A 93 9.39 -3.61 8.14
C SER A 93 8.04 -4.26 8.47
N HIS A 94 7.40 -4.90 7.49
CA HIS A 94 6.12 -5.59 7.68
C HIS A 94 6.23 -6.78 8.64
N ALA A 95 7.32 -7.56 8.55
CA ALA A 95 7.56 -8.73 9.40
C ALA A 95 7.99 -8.34 10.83
N THR A 96 8.96 -7.43 10.96
CA THR A 96 9.60 -7.15 12.26
C THR A 96 8.95 -6.00 13.03
N LYS A 97 8.56 -4.93 12.33
CA LYS A 97 8.06 -3.70 12.95
C LYS A 97 6.54 -3.70 13.06
N HIS A 98 5.86 -4.05 11.99
CA HIS A 98 4.39 -4.00 11.93
C HIS A 98 3.73 -5.36 12.25
N LYS A 99 4.51 -6.44 12.31
CA LYS A 99 4.02 -7.83 12.54
C LYS A 99 2.74 -8.10 11.74
N VAL A 100 2.78 -7.77 10.45
CA VAL A 100 1.70 -7.95 9.49
C VAL A 100 1.85 -9.37 8.95
N PRO A 101 0.99 -10.32 9.35
CA PRO A 101 0.99 -11.64 8.72
C PRO A 101 0.72 -11.52 7.23
N VAL A 102 1.34 -12.41 6.44
CA VAL A 102 1.23 -12.45 4.97
C VAL A 102 -0.22 -12.47 4.51
N LYS A 103 -1.11 -13.10 5.29
CA LYS A 103 -2.56 -13.12 5.06
C LYS A 103 -3.18 -11.73 4.86
N TYR A 104 -2.64 -10.67 5.46
CA TYR A 104 -3.15 -9.31 5.27
C TYR A 104 -2.67 -8.65 3.98
N LEU A 105 -1.64 -9.20 3.33
CA LEU A 105 -1.17 -8.78 2.01
C LEU A 105 -1.93 -9.48 0.88
N GLU A 106 -2.65 -10.57 1.18
CA GLU A 106 -3.51 -11.32 0.25
C GLU A 106 -4.96 -10.83 0.22
N ILE A 107 -5.32 -9.89 1.11
CA ILE A 107 -6.65 -9.30 1.14
C ILE A 107 -6.88 -8.59 -0.20
N SER A 108 -7.80 -9.16 -0.99
CA SER A 108 -8.22 -8.69 -2.31
C SER A 108 -9.71 -8.43 -2.31
#